data_AF-A0A8J7J9H5-F1
#
_entry.id   AF-A0A8J7J9H5-F1
#
_cell.length_a   1.000
_cell.length_b   1.000
_cell.length_c   1.000
_cell.angle_alpha   90.00
_cell.angle_beta   90.00
_cell.angle_gamma   90.00
#
_symmetry.space_group_name_H-M   'P 1'
#
loop_
_entity.id
_entity.type
_entity.pdbx_description
1 polymer ?
#
loop_
_entity_poly.entity_id
_entity_poly.type
_entity_poly.pdbx_seq_one_letter_code
_entity_poly.pdbx_strand_id
1 'polypeptide(L)' 'MTLADAIQNGAKDEVQALADYLVVEFEVTERVSSGDDPTAATAKSVASAMGAWAYMKLNAANQGD' A
#
# COMPACT_ATOMS: atom_id res chain seq x y z
N MET A 1 -11.40 -10.30 10.73
CA MET A 1 -10.07 -9.79 10.33
C MET A 1 -10.27 -8.96 9.08
N THR A 2 -9.92 -7.68 9.12
CA THR A 2 -10.03 -6.80 7.95
C THR A 2 -8.76 -6.86 7.09
N LEU A 3 -8.82 -6.36 5.86
CA LEU A 3 -7.63 -6.24 5.00
C LEU A 3 -6.57 -5.32 5.63
N ALA A 4 -7.00 -4.27 6.33
CA ALA A 4 -6.09 -3.38 7.05
C ALA A 4 -5.36 -4.12 8.18
N ASP A 5 -6.06 -4.96 8.95
CA ASP A 5 -5.44 -5.83 9.96
C ASP A 5 -4.44 -6.80 9.34
N ALA A 6 -4.78 -7.40 8.20
CA ALA A 6 -3.92 -8.35 7.51
C ALA A 6 -2.65 -7.70 6.96
N ILE A 7 -2.74 -6.47 6.43
CA ILE A 7 -1.57 -5.72 5.95
C ILE A 7 -0.69 -5.25 7.11
N GLN A 8 -1.28 -4.83 8.24
CA GLN A 8 -0.53 -4.33 9.39
C GLN A 8 0.19 -5.45 10.16
N ASN A 9 -0.44 -6.62 10.28
CA ASN A 9 0.07 -7.73 11.08
C ASN A 9 0.68 -8.87 10.25
N GLY A 10 0.54 -8.82 8.91
CA GLY A 10 1.09 -9.82 7.99
C GLY A 10 2.61 -9.81 7.96
N ALA A 11 3.19 -10.91 7.48
CA ALA A 11 4.63 -10.99 7.33
C ALA A 11 5.11 -10.02 6.22
N LYS A 12 6.28 -9.40 6.42
CA LYS A 12 6.78 -8.35 5.51
C LYS A 12 6.94 -8.84 4.07
N ASP A 13 7.36 -10.09 3.91
CA ASP A 13 7.52 -10.80 2.65
C ASP A 13 6.17 -11.07 1.97
N GLU A 14 5.11 -11.39 2.70
CA GLU A 14 3.76 -11.56 2.14
C GLU A 14 3.19 -10.23 1.63
N VAL A 15 3.36 -9.15 2.39
CA VAL A 15 2.94 -7.80 1.95
C VAL A 15 3.75 -7.35 0.74
N GLN A 16 5.04 -7.68 0.70
CA GLN A 16 5.90 -7.40 -0.45
C GLN A 16 5.46 -8.20 -1.69
N ALA A 17 5.16 -9.48 -1.56
CA ALA A 17 4.68 -10.32 -2.66
C ALA A 17 3.35 -9.83 -3.22
N LEU A 18 2.43 -9.36 -2.36
CA LEU A 18 1.20 -8.72 -2.81
C LEU A 18 1.48 -7.42 -3.57
N ALA A 19 2.41 -6.59 -3.09
CA ALA A 19 2.80 -5.37 -3.80
C ALA A 19 3.45 -5.67 -5.16
N ASP A 20 4.30 -6.70 -5.25
CA ASP A 20 4.92 -7.16 -6.49
C ASP A 20 3.84 -7.58 -7.50
N TYR A 21 2.87 -8.40 -7.06
CA TYR A 21 1.73 -8.80 -7.88
C TYR A 21 0.95 -7.60 -8.41
N LEU A 22 0.65 -6.62 -7.55
CA LEU A 22 -0.13 -5.46 -7.93
C LEU A 22 0.56 -4.61 -9.01
N VAL A 23 1.87 -4.40 -8.90
CA VAL A 23 2.63 -3.65 -9.91
C VAL A 23 2.60 -4.35 -11.26
N VAL A 24 2.77 -5.68 -11.28
CA VAL A 24 2.83 -6.46 -12.52
C VAL A 24 1.47 -6.55 -13.20
N GLU A 25 0.41 -6.85 -12.45
CA GLU A 25 -0.91 -7.14 -13.02
C GLU A 25 -1.69 -5.88 -13.41
N PHE A 26 -1.49 -4.77 -12.67
CA PHE A 26 -2.34 -3.58 -12.81
C PHE A 26 -1.62 -2.34 -13.35
N GLU A 27 -0.37 -2.49 -13.83
CA GLU A 27 0.44 -1.38 -14.37
C GLU A 27 0.41 -0.14 -13.47
N VAL A 28 0.60 -0.36 -12.17
CA VAL A 28 0.46 0.72 -11.17
C VAL A 28 1.49 1.80 -11.45
N THR A 29 1.04 3.06 -11.43
CA THR A 29 1.90 4.24 -11.60
C THR A 29 1.90 5.09 -10.34
N GLU A 30 3.01 5.78 -10.10
CA GLU A 30 3.17 6.77 -9.04
C GLU A 30 3.28 8.18 -9.61
N ARG A 31 2.58 9.11 -8.98
CA ARG A 31 2.72 10.55 -9.26
C ARG A 31 3.79 11.12 -8.36
N VAL A 32 4.82 11.68 -8.98
CA VAL A 32 5.84 12.46 -8.28
C VAL A 32 5.25 13.83 -7.98
N SER A 33 5.52 14.38 -6.80
CA SER A 33 4.95 15.66 -6.33
C SER A 33 5.33 16.88 -7.17
N SER A 34 6.30 16.74 -8.09
CA SER A 34 6.85 17.82 -8.92
C SER A 34 6.07 18.14 -10.20
N GLY A 35 4.94 17.47 -10.45
CA GLY A 35 4.14 17.73 -11.66
C GLY A 35 4.66 17.02 -12.92
N ASP A 36 5.57 16.06 -12.74
CA ASP A 36 6.04 15.18 -13.81
C ASP A 36 4.97 14.15 -14.20
N ASP A 37 5.14 13.57 -15.40
CA ASP A 37 4.31 12.48 -15.88
C ASP A 37 4.33 11.29 -14.91
N PRO A 38 3.21 10.54 -14.76
CA PRO A 38 3.18 9.34 -13.94
C PRO A 38 4.28 8.37 -14.37
N THR A 39 5.02 7.84 -13.40
CA THR A 39 6.07 6.84 -13.64
C THR A 39 5.61 5.48 -13.12
N ALA A 40 6.20 4.39 -13.61
CA ALA A 40 5.88 3.06 -13.11
C ALA A 40 6.17 2.97 -11.60
N ALA A 41 5.20 2.51 -10.82
CA ALA A 41 5.38 2.33 -9.38
C ALA A 41 6.34 1.17 -9.11
N THR A 42 7.08 1.28 -8.03
CA THR A 42 7.88 0.17 -7.51
C THR A 42 7.05 -0.62 -6.52
N ALA A 43 7.30 -1.93 -6.40
CA ALA A 43 6.60 -2.71 -5.39
C ALA A 43 6.89 -2.20 -3.97
N LYS A 44 8.06 -1.61 -3.73
CA LYS A 44 8.38 -0.94 -2.47
C LYS A 44 7.48 0.27 -2.19
N SER A 45 7.22 1.11 -3.20
CA SER A 45 6.33 2.26 -3.03
C SER A 45 4.88 1.82 -2.84
N VAL A 46 4.43 0.79 -3.56
CA VAL A 46 3.10 0.18 -3.35
C VAL A 46 2.95 -0.43 -1.96
N ALA A 47 3.91 -1.23 -1.49
CA ALA A 47 3.91 -1.81 -0.13
C ALA A 47 3.88 -0.71 0.95
N SER A 48 4.62 0.39 0.74
CA SER A 48 4.63 1.53 1.66
C SER A 48 3.29 2.25 1.69
N ALA A 49 2.67 2.46 0.52
CA ALA A 49 1.34 3.06 0.41
C ALA A 49 0.27 2.19 1.08
N MET A 50 0.33 0.88 0.89
CA MET A 50 -0.57 -0.07 1.56
C MET A 50 -0.42 -0.02 3.07
N GLY A 51 0.80 0.02 3.60
CA GLY A 51 1.05 0.15 5.03
C GLY A 51 0.51 1.47 5.61
N ALA A 52 0.73 2.59 4.91
CA ALA A 52 0.18 3.88 5.31
C ALA A 52 -1.35 3.89 5.29
N TRP A 53 -1.97 3.30 4.27
CA TRP A 53 -3.42 3.15 4.17
C TRP A 53 -3.98 2.28 5.32
N ALA A 54 -3.35 1.15 5.61
CA ALA A 54 -3.78 0.25 6.69
C ALA A 54 -3.72 0.96 8.05
N TYR A 55 -2.62 1.66 8.32
CA TYR A 55 -2.47 2.48 9.53
C TYR A 55 -3.58 3.56 9.64
N MET A 56 -3.86 4.28 8.54
CA MET A 56 -4.94 5.26 8.52
C MET A 56 -6.31 4.64 8.78
N LYS A 57 -6.60 3.47 8.21
CA LYS A 57 -7.90 2.79 8.41
C LYS A 57 -8.09 2.32 9.84
N LEU A 58 -7.07 1.71 10.44
CA LEU A 58 -7.14 1.23 11.82
C LEU A 58 -7.22 2.38 12.82
N ASN A 59 -6.50 3.47 12.58
CA ASN A 59 -6.56 4.64 13.46
C ASN A 59 -7.85 5.46 13.28
N ALA A 60 -8.37 5.56 12.06
CA ALA A 60 -9.67 6.20 11.85
C ALA A 60 -10.81 5.40 12.50
N ALA A 61 -10.70 4.06 12.53
CA ALA A 61 -11.63 3.22 13.27
C ALA A 61 -11.51 3.44 14.79
N ASN A 62 -10.29 3.59 15.33
CA ASN A 62 -10.06 3.81 16.76
C ASN A 62 -10.46 5.21 17.29
N GLN A 63 -10.65 6.21 16.42
CA GLN A 63 -11.08 7.56 16.82
C GLN A 63 -12.62 7.75 16.75
N GLY A 64 -13.36 6.73 16.32
CA GLY A 64 -14.82 6.77 16.16
C GLY A 64 -15.62 6.04 17.23
N ASP A 65 -14.95 5.39 18.21
CA ASP A 65 -15.54 4.71 19.36
C ASP A 65 -15.29 5.47 20.68
#